data_AF-A0A7M3P2Z1-F1
#
_entry.id   AF-A0A7M3P2Z1-F1
#
_cell.length_a   1.000
_cell.length_b   1.000
_cell.length_c   1.000
_cell.angle_alpha   90.00
_cell.angle_beta   90.00
_cell.angle_gamma   90.00
#
_symmetry.space_group_name_H-M   'P 1'
#
loop_
_entity.id
_entity.type
_entity.pdbx_description
1 polymer ?
#
loop_
_entity_poly.entity_id
_entity_poly.type
_entity_poly.pdbx_seq_one_letter_code
_entity_poly.pdbx_strand_id
1 'polypeptide(L)'
;MVEVAELVLKYVEALAWPLVTVGLVWGLRNHIQGAFTRMTRVETPAGAIEFATDAREVREDAEELAGTPETAEQAGTHQTEQESRFGVFQEAWDMAEASPIGALISAWLVLESISDQALAKLGGMPQSVWNVPRQPPASKIIEALTTFGLSPRAVSVFHDLRQLRNRAMHGVDTVTPAAARDFVETARYVAREIYSLPAR
;
A
#
# COMPACT_ATOMS: atom_id res chain seq x y z
N MET A 1 -28.66 3.62 58.36
CA MET A 1 -27.42 2.85 58.09
C MET A 1 -27.49 2.12 56.74
N VAL A 2 -28.58 1.41 56.41
CA VAL A 2 -28.75 0.70 55.12
C VAL A 2 -28.90 1.64 53.91
N GLU A 3 -29.66 2.74 54.04
CA GLU A 3 -29.86 3.71 52.94
C GLU A 3 -28.59 4.42 52.48
N VAL A 4 -27.62 4.62 53.38
CA VAL A 4 -26.33 5.26 53.06
C VAL A 4 -25.46 4.32 52.21
N ALA A 5 -25.50 3.00 52.47
CA ALA A 5 -24.76 2.01 51.71
C ALA A 5 -25.30 1.88 50.26
N GLU A 6 -26.62 1.96 50.09
CA GLU A 6 -27.25 1.92 48.75
C GLU A 6 -26.94 3.16 47.92
N LEU A 7 -26.87 4.34 48.56
CA LEU A 7 -26.50 5.57 47.87
C LEU A 7 -25.06 5.53 47.38
N VAL A 8 -24.13 5.09 48.24
CA VAL A 8 -22.72 4.96 47.89
C VAL A 8 -22.52 3.95 46.75
N LEU A 9 -23.24 2.81 46.78
CA LEU A 9 -23.16 1.81 45.70
C LEU A 9 -23.62 2.37 44.35
N LYS A 10 -24.73 3.12 44.31
CA LYS A 10 -25.22 3.78 43.08
C LYS A 10 -24.26 4.82 42.53
N TYR A 11 -23.62 5.62 43.40
CA TYR A 11 -22.63 6.59 42.94
C TYR A 11 -21.37 5.92 42.41
N VAL A 12 -20.90 4.83 43.03
CA VAL A 12 -19.72 4.09 42.56
C VAL A 12 -19.98 3.45 41.20
N GLU A 13 -21.15 2.85 40.98
CA GLU A 13 -21.49 2.22 39.69
C GLU A 13 -21.67 3.26 38.57
N ALA A 14 -22.23 4.44 38.87
CA ALA A 14 -22.35 5.55 37.94
C ALA A 14 -20.99 6.20 37.60
N LEU A 15 -20.05 6.24 38.56
CA LEU A 15 -18.72 6.82 38.39
C LEU A 15 -17.69 5.85 37.79
N ALA A 16 -17.96 4.53 37.80
CA ALA A 16 -17.07 3.54 37.23
C ALA A 16 -16.82 3.77 35.72
N TRP A 17 -17.88 3.98 34.94
CA TRP A 17 -17.78 4.21 33.49
C TRP A 17 -17.00 5.49 33.12
N PRO A 18 -17.26 6.66 33.74
CA PRO A 18 -16.44 7.87 33.58
C PRO A 18 -14.98 7.66 33.96
N LEU A 19 -14.70 6.95 35.06
CA LEU A 19 -13.33 6.72 35.49
C LEU A 19 -12.57 5.81 34.51
N VAL A 20 -13.23 4.78 34.01
CA VAL A 20 -12.70 3.86 32.98
C VAL A 20 -12.48 4.60 31.67
N THR A 21 -13.42 5.44 31.23
CA THR A 21 -13.24 6.23 29.99
C THR A 21 -12.12 7.25 30.13
N VAL A 22 -12.04 7.98 31.24
CA VAL A 22 -10.94 8.92 31.50
C VAL A 22 -9.61 8.18 31.57
N GLY A 23 -9.55 7.03 32.28
CA GLY A 23 -8.36 6.19 32.36
C GLY A 23 -7.93 5.63 31.00
N LEU A 24 -8.88 5.18 30.18
CA LEU A 24 -8.64 4.69 28.81
C LEU A 24 -8.12 5.83 27.92
N VAL A 25 -8.75 7.00 27.97
CA VAL A 25 -8.33 8.19 27.22
C VAL A 25 -6.94 8.64 27.66
N TRP A 26 -6.61 8.60 28.95
CA TRP A 26 -5.28 8.96 29.45
C TRP A 26 -4.21 7.93 29.07
N GLY A 27 -4.50 6.63 29.22
CA GLY A 27 -3.58 5.56 28.84
C GLY A 27 -3.31 5.55 27.34
N LEU A 28 -4.38 5.69 26.54
CA LEU A 28 -4.29 5.79 25.09
C LEU A 28 -3.57 7.09 24.67
N ARG A 29 -3.84 8.24 25.32
CA ARG A 29 -3.13 9.49 25.06
C ARG A 29 -1.62 9.34 25.30
N ASN A 30 -1.21 8.69 26.40
CA ASN A 30 0.20 8.51 26.70
C ASN A 30 0.89 7.54 25.70
N HIS A 31 0.15 6.55 25.18
CA HIS A 31 0.65 5.63 24.16
C HIS A 31 0.70 6.27 22.75
N ILE A 32 -0.32 7.05 22.39
CA ILE A 32 -0.39 7.82 21.14
C ILE A 32 0.66 8.93 21.13
N GLN A 33 0.90 9.62 22.25
CA GLN A 33 1.94 10.64 22.34
C GLN A 33 3.34 10.06 22.08
N GLY A 34 3.64 8.83 22.53
CA GLY A 34 4.91 8.16 22.22
C GLY A 34 5.10 7.83 20.73
N ALA A 35 4.02 7.43 20.04
CA ALA A 35 4.03 7.15 18.60
C ALA A 35 4.08 8.44 17.76
N PHE A 36 3.33 9.47 18.14
CA PHE A 36 3.33 10.77 17.46
C PHE A 36 4.60 11.58 17.69
N THR A 37 5.34 11.38 18.79
CA THR A 37 6.61 12.09 19.05
C THR A 37 7.70 11.67 18.07
N ARG A 38 7.62 10.48 17.44
CA ARG A 38 8.46 10.13 16.28
C ARG A 38 8.03 10.86 15.00
N MET A 39 6.73 11.08 14.79
CA MET A 39 6.20 11.87 13.65
C MET A 39 6.37 13.39 13.81
N THR A 40 6.55 13.91 15.03
CA THR A 40 6.80 15.36 15.26
C THR A 40 8.28 15.72 15.27
N ARG A 41 9.18 14.73 15.21
CA ARG A 41 10.60 14.97 14.99
C ARG A 41 10.88 15.05 13.50
N VAL A 42 10.38 16.10 12.85
CA VAL A 42 10.83 16.60 11.54
C VAL A 42 11.31 15.46 10.63
N GLU A 43 10.40 14.55 10.27
CA GLU A 43 10.57 13.83 9.01
C GLU A 43 10.54 14.94 7.96
N THR A 44 11.71 15.32 7.47
CA THR A 44 11.89 16.59 6.76
C THR A 44 10.95 16.65 5.55
N PRO A 45 10.31 17.80 5.27
CA PRO A 45 9.61 18.03 4.00
C PRO A 45 10.43 17.56 2.79
N ALA A 46 11.77 17.63 2.89
CA ALA A 46 12.70 17.09 1.92
C ALA A 46 12.51 15.59 1.61
N GLY A 47 12.40 14.71 2.61
CA GLY A 47 12.24 13.26 2.38
C GLY A 47 10.87 12.90 1.80
N ALA A 48 9.81 13.62 2.21
CA ALA A 48 8.49 13.47 1.62
C ALA A 48 8.45 13.94 0.15
N ILE A 49 9.16 15.02 -0.17
CA ILE A 49 9.31 15.54 -1.53
C ILE A 49 10.13 14.58 -2.39
N GLU A 50 11.24 14.04 -1.87
CA GLU A 50 12.12 13.09 -2.57
C GLU A 50 11.34 11.82 -2.91
N PHE A 51 10.65 11.22 -1.94
CA PHE A 51 9.82 10.05 -2.20
C PHE A 51 8.71 10.32 -3.21
N ALA A 52 8.02 11.48 -3.10
CA ALA A 52 6.98 11.85 -4.05
C ALA A 52 7.54 12.11 -5.46
N THR A 53 8.77 12.59 -5.56
CA THR A 53 9.45 12.81 -6.84
C THR A 53 9.81 11.47 -7.46
N ASP A 54 10.46 10.58 -6.70
CA ASP A 54 10.82 9.24 -7.15
C ASP A 54 9.57 8.42 -7.55
N ALA A 55 8.49 8.49 -6.76
CA ALA A 55 7.25 7.78 -7.09
C ALA A 55 6.62 8.29 -8.38
N ARG A 56 6.71 9.60 -8.63
CA ARG A 56 6.23 10.23 -9.86
C ARG A 56 7.08 9.84 -11.07
N GLU A 57 8.41 9.88 -10.94
CA GLU A 57 9.33 9.51 -12.01
C GLU A 57 9.10 8.06 -12.45
N VAL A 58 8.98 7.15 -11.48
CA VAL A 58 8.69 5.74 -11.74
C VAL A 58 7.31 5.56 -12.40
N ARG A 59 6.31 6.39 -12.05
CA ARG A 59 5.01 6.38 -12.74
C ARG A 59 5.14 6.88 -14.18
N GLU A 60 5.83 7.98 -14.42
CA GLU A 60 6.03 8.52 -15.77
C GLU A 60 6.70 7.47 -16.68
N ASP A 61 7.71 6.76 -16.15
CA ASP A 61 8.33 5.63 -16.83
C ASP A 61 7.37 4.47 -17.14
N ALA A 62 6.39 4.26 -16.26
CA ALA A 62 5.37 3.24 -16.41
C ALA A 62 4.23 3.67 -17.37
N GLU A 63 3.88 4.95 -17.43
CA GLU A 63 2.91 5.50 -18.37
C GLU A 63 3.39 5.34 -19.81
N GLU A 64 4.68 5.54 -20.05
CA GLU A 64 5.29 5.32 -21.36
C GLU A 64 5.24 3.84 -21.81
N LEU A 65 5.13 2.86 -20.89
CA LEU A 65 4.84 1.46 -21.25
C LEU A 65 3.45 1.32 -21.87
N ALA A 66 2.47 2.11 -21.41
CA ALA A 66 1.09 2.02 -21.88
C ALA A 66 0.84 2.75 -23.21
N GLY A 67 1.80 3.58 -23.68
CA GLY A 67 1.62 4.50 -24.79
C GLY A 67 0.76 5.72 -24.42
N THR A 68 1.14 6.89 -24.95
CA THR A 68 0.54 8.24 -24.85
C THR A 68 -0.92 8.32 -24.34
N PRO A 69 -1.26 9.26 -23.44
CA PRO A 69 -2.48 9.25 -22.63
C PRO A 69 -3.78 9.26 -23.42
N GLU A 70 -4.79 8.58 -22.87
CA GLU A 70 -6.20 8.88 -23.09
C GLU A 70 -6.40 10.38 -22.84
N THR A 71 -6.40 11.14 -23.95
CA THR A 71 -6.72 12.56 -23.94
C THR A 71 -8.16 12.69 -23.49
N ALA A 72 -8.33 13.44 -22.39
CA ALA A 72 -9.55 14.05 -21.91
C ALA A 72 -10.73 14.01 -22.90
N GLU A 73 -11.60 13.03 -22.73
CA GLU A 73 -12.96 13.13 -23.24
C GLU A 73 -13.92 12.56 -22.20
N GLN A 74 -14.73 13.48 -21.65
CA GLN A 74 -16.00 13.28 -20.95
C GLN A 74 -15.97 13.34 -19.41
N ALA A 75 -15.95 14.59 -18.94
CA ALA A 75 -16.71 15.00 -17.77
C ALA A 75 -18.17 14.54 -17.94
N GLY A 76 -18.52 13.39 -17.37
CA GLY A 76 -19.80 12.75 -17.69
C GLY A 76 -20.30 11.61 -16.82
N THR A 77 -19.49 10.87 -16.05
CA THR A 77 -20.00 9.73 -15.22
C THR A 77 -19.02 9.31 -14.11
N HIS A 78 -18.67 10.23 -13.20
CA HIS A 78 -17.48 10.12 -12.33
C HIS A 78 -17.54 9.15 -11.15
N GLN A 79 -18.38 8.12 -11.13
CA GLN A 79 -18.37 7.13 -10.02
C GLN A 79 -18.21 5.69 -10.50
N THR A 80 -18.83 5.32 -11.63
CA THR A 80 -18.79 3.95 -12.14
C THR A 80 -17.52 3.65 -12.96
N GLU A 81 -16.89 4.64 -13.57
CA GLU A 81 -15.66 4.47 -14.36
C GLU A 81 -14.39 4.45 -13.49
N GLN A 82 -14.39 5.15 -12.35
CA GLN A 82 -13.25 5.11 -11.42
C GLN A 82 -13.11 3.74 -10.74
N GLU A 83 -14.22 3.12 -10.31
CA GLU A 83 -14.23 1.73 -9.81
C GLU A 83 -13.70 0.72 -10.86
N SER A 84 -13.93 0.99 -12.15
CA SER A 84 -13.40 0.14 -13.23
C SER A 84 -11.96 0.48 -13.63
N ARG A 85 -11.49 1.71 -13.41
CA ARG A 85 -10.14 2.16 -13.81
C ARG A 85 -9.08 1.41 -13.05
N PHE A 86 -9.19 1.23 -11.74
CA PHE A 86 -8.12 0.57 -10.97
C PHE A 86 -8.36 -0.92 -10.76
N GLY A 87 -9.58 -1.42 -10.98
CA GLY A 87 -9.90 -2.85 -10.92
C GLY A 87 -9.46 -3.47 -9.61
N VAL A 88 -8.59 -4.49 -9.68
CA VAL A 88 -8.02 -5.17 -8.49
C VAL A 88 -7.19 -4.26 -7.56
N PHE A 89 -6.81 -3.06 -8.01
CA PHE A 89 -6.09 -2.07 -7.22
C PHE A 89 -6.98 -0.99 -6.58
N GLN A 90 -8.31 -1.03 -6.80
CA GLN A 90 -9.25 0.01 -6.34
C GLN A 90 -9.19 0.23 -4.82
N GLU A 91 -9.17 -0.86 -4.04
CA GLU A 91 -9.09 -0.78 -2.58
C GLU A 91 -7.80 -0.07 -2.10
N ALA A 92 -6.67 -0.36 -2.76
CA ALA A 92 -5.40 0.31 -2.46
C ALA A 92 -5.44 1.79 -2.82
N TRP A 93 -6.09 2.15 -3.93
CA TRP A 93 -6.28 3.54 -4.35
C TRP A 93 -7.11 4.34 -3.33
N ASP A 94 -8.25 3.79 -2.89
CA ASP A 94 -9.17 4.46 -1.97
C ASP A 94 -8.54 4.64 -0.58
N MET A 95 -7.62 3.75 -0.19
CA MET A 95 -6.90 3.84 1.08
C MET A 95 -5.90 5.01 1.11
N ALA A 96 -5.46 5.56 -0.03
CA ALA A 96 -4.33 6.48 -0.09
C ALA A 96 -4.48 7.75 0.77
N GLU A 97 -5.70 8.27 0.92
CA GLU A 97 -5.97 9.43 1.78
C GLU A 97 -5.94 9.08 3.27
N ALA A 98 -6.51 7.94 3.65
CA ALA A 98 -6.61 7.54 5.04
C ALA A 98 -5.32 6.90 5.57
N SER A 99 -4.58 6.21 4.71
CA SER A 99 -3.33 5.52 5.04
C SER A 99 -2.46 5.37 3.77
N PRO A 100 -1.58 6.35 3.47
CA PRO A 100 -0.69 6.28 2.30
C PRO A 100 0.23 5.05 2.32
N ILE A 101 0.79 4.71 3.49
CA ILE A 101 1.62 3.51 3.66
C ILE A 101 0.77 2.25 3.49
N GLY A 102 -0.47 2.23 4.00
CA GLY A 102 -1.39 1.13 3.81
C GLY A 102 -1.72 0.89 2.34
N ALA A 103 -2.03 1.96 1.60
CA ALA A 103 -2.28 1.92 0.16
C ALA A 103 -1.10 1.32 -0.62
N LEU A 104 0.13 1.75 -0.30
CA LEU A 104 1.35 1.23 -0.91
C LEU A 104 1.51 -0.28 -0.63
N ILE A 105 1.35 -0.70 0.62
CA ILE A 105 1.46 -2.12 1.01
C ILE A 105 0.40 -2.95 0.27
N SER A 106 -0.86 -2.49 0.26
CA SER A 106 -1.97 -3.18 -0.39
C SER A 106 -1.73 -3.33 -1.89
N ALA A 107 -1.29 -2.27 -2.58
CA ALA A 107 -0.95 -2.33 -4.00
C ALA A 107 0.20 -3.31 -4.28
N TRP A 108 1.23 -3.30 -3.44
CA TRP A 108 2.35 -4.24 -3.57
C TRP A 108 1.91 -5.71 -3.42
N LEU A 109 1.06 -6.01 -2.42
CA LEU A 109 0.54 -7.37 -2.21
C LEU A 109 -0.31 -7.86 -3.39
N VAL A 110 -1.12 -6.98 -3.98
CA VAL A 110 -1.89 -7.28 -5.19
C VAL A 110 -0.95 -7.61 -6.35
N LEU A 111 0.09 -6.80 -6.57
CA LEU A 111 1.07 -7.04 -7.63
C LEU A 111 1.87 -8.35 -7.43
N GLU A 112 2.26 -8.66 -6.19
CA GLU A 112 2.87 -9.95 -5.84
C GLU A 112 1.93 -11.11 -6.18
N SER A 113 0.67 -11.03 -5.76
CA SER A 113 -0.32 -12.07 -6.06
C SER A 113 -0.53 -12.27 -7.56
N ILE A 114 -0.55 -11.19 -8.36
CA ILE A 114 -0.66 -11.27 -9.82
C ILE A 114 0.57 -11.95 -10.43
N SER A 115 1.76 -11.58 -9.96
CA SER A 115 3.03 -12.15 -10.41
C SER A 115 3.10 -13.65 -10.15
N ASP A 116 2.72 -14.08 -8.94
CA ASP A 116 2.68 -15.48 -8.55
C ASP A 116 1.71 -16.29 -9.41
N GLN A 117 0.50 -15.75 -9.61
CA GLN A 117 -0.52 -16.38 -10.46
C GLN A 117 -0.08 -16.47 -11.92
N ALA A 118 0.59 -15.45 -12.45
CA ALA A 118 1.12 -15.45 -13.81
C ALA A 118 2.22 -16.51 -13.98
N LEU A 119 3.19 -16.57 -13.06
CA LEU A 119 4.25 -17.58 -13.08
C LEU A 119 3.71 -19.01 -12.93
N ALA A 120 2.68 -19.21 -12.10
CA ALA A 120 2.00 -20.49 -11.97
C ALA A 120 1.35 -20.94 -13.30
N LYS A 121 0.70 -20.00 -14.02
CA LYS A 121 0.08 -20.28 -15.33
C LYS A 121 1.11 -20.55 -16.43
N LEU A 122 2.23 -19.83 -16.42
CA LEU A 122 3.29 -19.93 -17.43
C LEU A 122 4.17 -21.18 -17.27
N GLY A 123 3.91 -22.02 -16.26
CA GLY A 123 4.74 -23.19 -15.96
C GLY A 123 6.13 -22.82 -15.46
N GLY A 124 6.30 -21.62 -14.91
CA GLY A 124 7.59 -21.06 -14.51
C GLY A 124 8.25 -21.68 -13.30
N MET A 125 7.70 -22.77 -12.75
CA MET A 125 8.03 -23.19 -11.41
C MET A 125 8.32 -24.69 -11.28
N PRO A 126 9.54 -25.06 -10.83
CA PRO A 126 9.73 -26.26 -10.04
C PRO A 126 8.99 -26.09 -8.71
N GLN A 127 8.16 -27.05 -8.30
CA GLN A 127 7.39 -26.98 -7.05
C GLN A 127 8.27 -26.68 -5.81
N SER A 128 9.56 -27.02 -5.82
CA SER A 128 10.48 -26.84 -4.70
C SER A 128 10.79 -25.39 -4.31
N VAL A 129 10.66 -24.43 -5.23
CA VAL A 129 10.98 -23.01 -4.95
C VAL A 129 9.82 -22.30 -4.23
N TRP A 130 8.57 -22.71 -4.47
CA TRP A 130 7.39 -22.23 -3.72
C TRP A 130 7.02 -23.10 -2.51
N ASN A 131 7.60 -24.31 -2.39
CA ASN A 131 7.35 -25.21 -1.26
C ASN A 131 8.22 -24.88 -0.03
N VAL A 132 8.86 -23.71 -0.02
CA VAL A 132 9.54 -23.16 1.15
C VAL A 132 8.50 -22.43 1.99
N PRO A 133 8.49 -22.51 3.33
CA PRO A 133 7.57 -21.75 4.20
C PRO A 133 7.68 -20.23 4.07
N ARG A 134 8.58 -19.73 3.21
CA ARG A 134 8.92 -18.32 3.03
C ARG A 134 8.70 -17.97 1.56
N GLN A 135 7.85 -16.96 1.32
CA GLN A 135 7.69 -16.29 0.04
C GLN A 135 9.06 -16.01 -0.59
N PRO A 136 9.31 -16.37 -1.87
CA PRO A 136 10.57 -16.10 -2.53
C PRO A 136 10.82 -14.58 -2.59
N PRO A 137 12.08 -14.15 -2.61
CA PRO A 137 12.39 -12.72 -2.73
C PRO A 137 11.80 -12.16 -4.02
N ALA A 138 11.24 -10.95 -3.97
CA ALA A 138 10.67 -10.28 -5.15
C ALA A 138 11.65 -10.20 -6.34
N SER A 139 12.96 -10.15 -6.09
CA SER A 139 13.98 -10.21 -7.16
C SER A 139 13.93 -11.51 -7.97
N LYS A 140 13.59 -12.64 -7.34
CA LYS A 140 13.46 -13.93 -8.02
C LYS A 140 12.19 -14.02 -8.86
N ILE A 141 11.11 -13.37 -8.40
CA ILE A 141 9.87 -13.23 -9.15
C ILE A 141 10.13 -12.43 -10.43
N ILE A 142 10.83 -11.29 -10.32
CA ILE A 142 11.19 -10.45 -11.47
C ILE A 142 12.09 -11.20 -12.47
N GLU A 143 13.12 -11.91 -11.99
CA GLU A 143 14.00 -12.75 -12.82
C GLU A 143 13.22 -13.83 -13.58
N ALA A 144 12.27 -14.49 -12.90
CA ALA A 144 11.41 -15.49 -13.52
C ALA A 144 10.51 -14.85 -14.59
N LEU A 145 9.82 -13.75 -14.30
CA LEU A 145 8.96 -13.04 -15.27
C LEU A 145 9.75 -12.56 -16.50
N THR A 146 11.00 -12.12 -16.30
CA THR A 146 11.91 -11.75 -17.40
C THR A 146 12.15 -12.93 -18.34
N THR A 147 12.35 -14.13 -17.79
CA THR A 147 12.52 -15.37 -18.57
C THR A 147 11.27 -15.70 -19.40
N PHE A 148 10.10 -15.26 -18.96
CA PHE A 148 8.82 -15.43 -19.66
C PHE A 148 8.45 -14.29 -20.60
N GLY A 149 9.33 -13.29 -20.79
CA GLY A 149 9.15 -12.24 -21.79
C GLY A 149 8.60 -10.93 -21.24
N LEU A 150 8.69 -10.70 -19.92
CA LEU A 150 8.43 -9.36 -19.36
C LEU A 150 9.43 -8.36 -19.97
N SER A 151 8.91 -7.23 -20.45
CA SER A 151 9.74 -6.25 -21.17
C SER A 151 10.84 -5.68 -20.25
N PRO A 152 12.05 -5.38 -20.76
CA PRO A 152 13.14 -4.82 -19.94
C PRO A 152 12.74 -3.54 -19.20
N ARG A 153 11.83 -2.75 -19.78
CA ARG A 153 11.28 -1.55 -19.16
C ARG A 153 10.27 -1.86 -18.04
N ALA A 154 9.40 -2.86 -18.21
CA ALA A 154 8.55 -3.30 -17.11
C ALA A 154 9.37 -3.91 -15.95
N VAL A 155 10.49 -4.58 -16.27
CA VAL A 155 11.45 -5.10 -15.29
C VAL A 155 12.10 -3.98 -14.47
N SER A 156 12.54 -2.88 -15.11
CA SER A 156 13.12 -1.74 -14.38
C SER A 156 12.08 -1.09 -13.45
N VAL A 157 10.89 -0.78 -13.97
CA VAL A 157 9.79 -0.20 -13.18
C VAL A 157 9.42 -1.08 -11.98
N PHE A 158 9.41 -2.41 -12.15
CA PHE A 158 9.13 -3.33 -11.03
C PHE A 158 10.28 -3.33 -10.00
N HIS A 159 11.53 -3.23 -10.42
CA HIS A 159 12.66 -3.06 -9.50
C HIS A 159 12.57 -1.75 -8.71
N ASP A 160 12.14 -0.66 -9.34
CA ASP A 160 12.02 0.65 -8.71
C ASP A 160 10.87 0.68 -7.69
N LEU A 161 9.72 0.07 -8.02
CA LEU A 161 8.63 -0.16 -7.06
C LEU A 161 9.09 -0.95 -5.84
N ARG A 162 9.88 -2.00 -6.04
CA ARG A 162 10.45 -2.79 -4.94
C ARG A 162 11.36 -1.93 -4.05
N GLN A 163 12.16 -1.04 -4.64
CA GLN A 163 13.03 -0.14 -3.90
C GLN A 163 12.23 0.91 -3.11
N LEU A 164 11.23 1.53 -3.74
CA LEU A 164 10.30 2.46 -3.09
C LEU A 164 9.60 1.81 -1.89
N ARG A 165 9.07 0.59 -2.06
CA ARG A 165 8.46 -0.17 -0.96
C ARG A 165 9.44 -0.42 0.18
N ASN A 166 10.67 -0.83 -0.12
CA ASN A 166 11.68 -1.07 0.91
C ASN A 166 12.00 0.21 1.69
N ARG A 167 12.19 1.35 1.01
CA ARG A 167 12.44 2.64 1.68
C ARG A 167 11.29 3.06 2.59
N ALA A 168 10.05 2.94 2.11
CA ALA A 168 8.85 3.20 2.89
C ALA A 168 8.75 2.29 4.13
N MET A 169 9.03 0.99 3.99
CA MET A 169 8.96 0.02 5.10
C MET A 169 10.07 0.21 6.14
N HIS A 170 11.24 0.68 5.71
CA HIS A 170 12.35 0.97 6.62
C HIS A 170 12.21 2.32 7.34
N GLY A 171 11.11 3.06 7.08
CA GLY A 171 10.83 4.36 7.71
C GLY A 171 11.84 5.43 7.32
N VAL A 172 12.48 5.27 6.16
CA VAL A 172 13.46 6.24 5.64
C VAL A 172 12.73 7.47 5.09
N ASP A 173 11.54 7.27 4.51
CA ASP A 173 10.78 8.29 3.82
C ASP A 173 9.33 8.39 4.31
N THR A 174 8.80 9.62 4.36
CA THR A 174 7.38 9.88 4.62
C THR A 174 6.58 9.71 3.33
N VAL A 175 5.64 8.77 3.32
CA VAL A 175 4.77 8.53 2.15
C VAL A 175 3.57 9.47 2.18
N THR A 176 3.45 10.34 1.17
CA THR A 176 2.29 11.23 1.00
C THR A 176 1.14 10.51 0.27
N PRO A 177 -0.13 10.95 0.41
CA PRO A 177 -1.25 10.39 -0.35
C PRO A 177 -1.03 10.42 -1.86
N ALA A 178 -0.43 11.49 -2.39
CA ALA A 178 -0.09 11.61 -3.80
C ALA A 178 0.93 10.55 -4.21
N ALA A 179 2.03 10.40 -3.46
CA ALA A 179 3.05 9.39 -3.77
C ALA A 179 2.51 7.94 -3.66
N ALA A 180 1.59 7.69 -2.73
CA ALA A 180 0.91 6.40 -2.64
C ALA A 180 0.05 6.10 -3.87
N ARG A 181 -0.66 7.11 -4.40
CA ARG A 181 -1.42 6.97 -5.66
C ARG A 181 -0.50 6.71 -6.85
N ASP A 182 0.60 7.44 -6.94
CA ASP A 182 1.61 7.26 -7.99
C ASP A 182 2.16 5.81 -7.97
N PHE A 183 2.41 5.28 -6.76
CA PHE A 183 2.80 3.88 -6.56
C PHE A 183 1.72 2.88 -7.01
N VAL A 184 0.46 3.08 -6.60
CA VAL A 184 -0.66 2.19 -6.96
C VAL A 184 -0.87 2.15 -8.47
N GLU A 185 -0.80 3.31 -9.11
CA GLU A 185 -0.93 3.45 -10.56
C GLU A 185 0.22 2.77 -11.31
N THR A 186 1.45 2.95 -10.85
CA THR A 186 2.63 2.25 -11.40
C THR A 186 2.48 0.73 -11.25
N ALA A 187 2.04 0.24 -10.08
CA ALA A 187 1.83 -1.19 -9.84
C ALA A 187 0.78 -1.77 -10.81
N ARG A 188 -0.26 -1.00 -11.13
CA ARG A 188 -1.25 -1.36 -12.15
C ARG A 188 -0.64 -1.46 -13.55
N TYR A 189 0.26 -0.55 -13.95
CA TYR A 189 0.94 -0.64 -15.25
C TYR A 189 1.79 -1.91 -15.36
N VAL A 190 2.59 -2.23 -14.34
CA VAL A 190 3.37 -3.48 -14.31
C VAL A 190 2.45 -4.71 -14.37
N ALA A 191 1.33 -4.70 -13.64
CA ALA A 191 0.36 -5.79 -13.69
C ALA A 191 -0.24 -6.01 -15.09
N ARG A 192 -0.52 -4.93 -15.83
CA ARG A 192 -0.99 -5.03 -17.22
C ARG A 192 0.03 -5.70 -18.13
N GLU A 193 1.31 -5.35 -17.99
CA GLU A 193 2.40 -5.98 -18.73
C GLU A 193 2.50 -7.48 -18.38
N ILE A 194 2.38 -7.85 -17.11
CA ILE A 194 2.37 -9.26 -16.67
C ILE A 194 1.18 -10.02 -17.28
N TYR A 195 -0.02 -9.42 -17.34
CA TYR A 195 -1.19 -10.05 -17.96
C TYR A 195 -1.06 -10.20 -19.48
N SER A 196 -0.24 -9.38 -20.13
CA SER A 196 0.01 -9.45 -21.57
C SER A 196 0.97 -10.58 -21.97
N LEU A 197 1.62 -11.23 -20.99
CA LEU A 197 2.56 -12.31 -21.26
C LEU A 197 1.87 -13.48 -21.97
N PRO A 198 2.46 -14.01 -23.06
CA PRO A 198 1.85 -15.10 -23.80
C PRO A 198 1.86 -16.39 -22.98
N ALA A 199 0.66 -16.95 -22.74
CA ALA A 199 0.53 -18.30 -22.21
C ALA A 199 1.20 -19.30 -23.18
N ARG A 200 2.11 -20.13 -22.68
CA ARG A 200 2.74 -21.21 -23.45
C ARG A 200 1.90 -22.47 -23.44
#